data_AF-A0A9E4GD28-F1
#
_entry.id   AF-A0A9E4GD28-F1
#
_cell.length_a   1.000
_cell.length_b   1.000
_cell.length_c   1.000
_cell.angle_alpha   90.00
_cell.angle_beta   90.00
_cell.angle_gamma   90.00
#
_symmetry.space_group_name_H-M   'P 1'
#
loop_
_entity.id
_entity.type
_entity.pdbx_description
1 polymer ?
#
loop_
_entity_poly.entity_id
_entity_poly.type
_entity_poly.pdbx_seq_one_letter_code
_entity_poly.pdbx_strand_id
1 'polypeptide(L)' 'MIRKDQNQNDVITERFRDIAKLEAVLIEAGRRAIQEHARAGRKVPFWKDGRVVWKRPEIDPLESE' A
#
# COMPACT_ATOMS: atom_id res chain seq x y z
N MET A 1 11.49 29.69 -30.04
CA MET A 1 11.48 28.22 -30.01
C MET A 1 11.28 27.78 -28.57
N ILE A 2 10.16 27.11 -28.29
CA ILE A 2 9.65 26.82 -26.95
C ILE A 2 10.43 25.63 -26.34
N ARG A 3 11.22 25.86 -25.27
CA ARG A 3 11.79 24.80 -24.40
C ARG A 3 10.89 24.59 -23.16
N LYS A 4 9.60 24.30 -23.36
CA LYS A 4 8.64 24.18 -22.25
C LYS A 4 8.30 22.73 -21.90
N ASP A 5 8.54 21.79 -22.82
CA ASP A 5 8.12 20.38 -22.66
C ASP A 5 9.08 19.51 -21.84
N GLN A 6 10.39 19.80 -21.84
CA GLN A 6 11.35 18.98 -21.09
C GLN A 6 11.19 19.13 -19.57
N ASN A 7 10.96 20.36 -19.09
CA ASN A 7 10.87 20.65 -17.66
C ASN A 7 9.58 20.10 -17.01
N GLN A 8 8.52 19.88 -17.79
CA GLN A 8 7.23 19.44 -17.27
C GLN A 8 7.18 17.91 -17.10
N ASN A 9 7.86 17.16 -17.98
CA ASN A 9 7.98 15.71 -17.85
C ASN A 9 8.79 15.31 -16.61
N ASP A 10 9.89 16.01 -16.30
CA ASP A 10 10.73 15.69 -15.15
C ASP A 10 9.97 15.85 -13.81
N VAL A 11 9.19 16.92 -13.66
CA VAL A 11 8.35 17.16 -12.47
C VAL A 11 7.23 16.13 -12.34
N ILE A 12 6.64 15.71 -13.46
CA ILE A 12 5.61 14.67 -13.48
C ILE A 12 6.21 13.33 -13.05
N THR A 13 7.36 12.94 -13.59
CA THR A 13 8.06 11.70 -13.24
C THR A 13 8.49 11.66 -11.77
N GLU A 14 8.96 12.78 -11.21
CA GLU A 14 9.30 12.87 -9.79
C GLU A 14 8.08 12.67 -8.88
N ARG A 15 6.96 13.32 -9.18
CA ARG A 15 5.70 13.13 -8.43
C ARG A 15 5.20 11.68 -8.49
N PHE A 16 5.31 11.02 -9.64
CA PHE A 16 4.95 9.61 -9.77
C PHE A 16 5.85 8.69 -8.95
N ARG A 17 7.14 9.00 -8.87
CA ARG A 17 8.09 8.25 -8.02
C ARG A 17 7.73 8.36 -6.54
N ASP A 18 7.26 9.52 -6.11
CA ASP A 18 6.86 9.74 -4.71
C ASP A 18 5.56 9.00 -4.37
N ILE A 19 4.61 8.93 -5.30
CA ILE A 19 3.39 8.14 -5.15
C ILE A 19 3.72 6.65 -5.04
N ALA A 20 4.55 6.13 -5.96
CA ALA A 20 4.92 4.71 -5.93
C ALA A 20 5.66 4.31 -4.64
N LYS A 21 6.53 5.20 -4.13
CA LYS A 21 7.19 5.00 -2.83
C LYS A 21 6.19 5.02 -1.68
N LEU A 22 5.23 5.97 -1.69
CA LEU A 22 4.19 6.05 -0.68
C LEU A 22 3.31 4.79 -0.67
N GLU A 23 2.89 4.33 -1.85
CA GLU A 23 2.12 3.09 -2.00
C GLU A 23 2.89 1.89 -1.44
N ALA A 24 4.18 1.76 -1.76
CA ALA A 24 5.01 0.67 -1.24
C ALA A 24 5.11 0.70 0.30
N VAL A 25 5.31 1.87 0.89
CA VAL A 25 5.37 2.03 2.36
C VAL A 25 4.03 1.70 3.01
N LEU A 26 2.91 2.14 2.41
CA LEU A 26 1.57 1.85 2.93
C LEU A 26 1.22 0.37 2.83
N ILE A 27 1.58 -0.29 1.73
CA ILE A 27 1.40 -1.74 1.55
C ILE A 27 2.17 -2.51 2.63
N GLU A 28 3.43 -2.16 2.85
CA GLU A 28 4.28 -2.83 3.85
C GLU A 28 3.77 -2.60 5.28
N ALA A 29 3.40 -1.36 5.63
CA ALA A 29 2.82 -1.03 6.92
C ALA A 29 1.49 -1.78 7.16
N GLY A 30 0.63 -1.84 6.14
CA GLY A 30 -0.63 -2.58 6.19
C GLY A 30 -0.42 -4.08 6.39
N ARG A 31 0.53 -4.69 5.68
CA ARG A 31 0.89 -6.11 5.83
C ARG A 31 1.33 -6.44 7.26
N ARG A 32 2.24 -5.63 7.83
CA ARG A 32 2.71 -5.82 9.21
C ARG A 32 1.57 -5.74 10.22
N ALA A 33 0.70 -4.73 10.09
CA ALA A 33 -0.45 -4.58 10.97
C ALA A 33 -1.39 -5.79 10.89
N ILE A 34 -1.68 -6.29 9.69
CA ILE A 34 -2.51 -7.48 9.50
C ILE A 34 -1.88 -8.70 10.19
N GLN A 35 -0.57 -8.91 10.02
CA GLN A 35 0.16 -10.02 10.65
C GLN A 35 0.15 -9.95 12.18
N GLU A 36 0.39 -8.76 12.76
CA GLU A 36 0.33 -8.57 14.22
C GLU A 36 -1.07 -8.86 14.77
N HIS A 37 -2.12 -8.42 14.07
CA HIS A 37 -3.49 -8.71 14.45
C HIS A 37 -3.81 -10.21 14.34
N ALA A 38 -3.32 -10.88 13.29
CA ALA A 38 -3.46 -12.33 13.12
C ALA A 38 -2.83 -13.09 14.28
N ARG A 39 -1.57 -12.77 14.63
CA ARG A 39 -0.84 -13.36 15.76
C ARG A 39 -1.54 -13.12 17.10
N ALA A 40 -2.16 -11.96 17.27
CA ALA A 40 -2.92 -11.61 18.47
C ALA A 40 -4.37 -12.17 18.46
N GLY A 41 -4.78 -12.91 17.43
CA GLY A 41 -6.15 -13.43 17.29
C GLY A 41 -7.22 -12.34 17.09
N ARG A 42 -6.81 -11.09 16.80
CA ARG A 42 -7.67 -9.92 16.64
C ARG A 42 -8.24 -9.84 15.23
N LYS A 43 -9.46 -9.31 15.12
CA LYS A 43 -10.06 -9.00 13.81
C LYS A 43 -9.46 -7.73 13.22
N VAL A 44 -9.50 -7.62 11.90
CA VAL A 44 -9.16 -6.41 11.13
C VAL A 44 -10.32 -6.04 10.20
N PRO A 45 -10.49 -4.75 9.87
CA PRO A 45 -11.52 -4.31 8.94
C PRO A 45 -11.11 -4.65 7.50
N PHE A 46 -12.05 -5.21 6.74
CA PHE A 46 -11.94 -5.46 5.31
C PHE A 46 -13.06 -4.70 4.59
N TRP A 47 -12.74 -4.07 3.47
CA TRP A 47 -13.76 -3.56 2.57
C TRP A 47 -14.30 -4.73 1.73
N LYS A 48 -15.61 -4.96 1.78
CA LYS A 48 -16.28 -5.99 0.98
C LYS A 48 -17.68 -5.50 0.62
N ASP A 49 -18.01 -5.52 -0.67
CA ASP A 49 -19.34 -5.19 -1.19
C ASP A 49 -19.84 -3.81 -0.72
N GLY A 50 -18.98 -2.79 -0.77
CA GLY A 50 -19.34 -1.40 -0.41
C GLY A 50 -19.45 -1.13 1.10
N ARG A 51 -19.06 -2.06 1.96
CA ARG A 51 -19.09 -1.90 3.42
C ARG A 51 -17.83 -2.45 4.09
N VAL A 52 -17.62 -2.01 5.33
CA VAL A 52 -16.58 -2.55 6.21
C VAL A 52 -17.09 -3.81 6.91
N VAL A 53 -16.36 -4.91 6.80
CA VAL A 53 -16.60 -6.17 7.51
C VAL A 53 -15.38 -6.53 8.35
N TRP A 54 -15.60 -7.04 9.57
CA TRP A 54 -14.50 -7.43 10.45
C TRP A 54 -14.21 -8.92 10.32
N LYS A 55 -12.99 -9.26 9.89
CA LYS A 55 -12.57 -10.66 9.72
C LYS A 55 -11.32 -10.94 10.56
N ARG A 56 -11.17 -12.20 10.98
CA ARG A 56 -9.89 -12.66 11.51
C ARG A 56 -8.96 -12.89 10.32
N PRO A 57 -7.82 -12.19 10.24
CA PRO A 57 -6.87 -12.41 9.15
C PRO A 57 -6.18 -13.76 9.32
N GLU A 58 -5.93 -14.44 8.20
CA GLU A 58 -5.09 -15.63 8.14
C GLU A 58 -3.63 -15.19 8.05
N ILE A 59 -2.73 -15.95 8.68
CA ILE A 59 -1.29 -15.72 8.54
C ILE A 59 -0.89 -16.38 7.23
N ASP A 60 -0.69 -15.58 6.19
CA ASP A 60 -0.02 -16.07 4.99
C ASP A 60 1.45 -16.37 5.37
N PRO A 61 1.94 -17.61 5.24
CA PRO A 61 3.33 -17.90 5.48
C PRO A 61 4.12 -17.13 4.42
N LEU A 62 4.99 -16.23 4.87
CA LEU A 62 5.91 -15.49 4.01
C LEU A 62 6.56 -16.48 3.05
N GLU A 63 6.36 -16.30 1.73
CA GLU A 63 7.41 -16.70 0.80
C GLU A 63 8.66 -15.95 1.29
N SER A 64 9.57 -16.77 1.80
CA SER A 64 10.90 -16.32 2.20
C SER A 64 11.66 -16.06 0.90
N GLU A 65 12.43 -14.97 0.90
CA GLU A 65 13.36 -14.49 -0.15
C GLU A 65 12.83 -13.41 -1.11
#